data_AF-A0A031IMA3-F1
#
_entry.id   AF-A0A031IMA3-F1
#
_cell.length_a   1.000
_cell.length_b   1.000
_cell.length_c   1.000
_cell.angle_alpha   90.00
_cell.angle_beta   90.00
_cell.angle_gamma   90.00
#
_symmetry.space_group_name_H-M   'P 1'
#
loop_
_entity.id
_entity.type
_entity.pdbx_description
1 polymer ?
#
loop_
_entity_poly.entity_id
_entity_poly.type
_entity_poly.pdbx_seq_one_letter_code
_entity_poly.pdbx_strand_id
1 'polypeptide(L)'
;MAKDNAQIQREKRAKEKALLDRIGAEKRTLIVSKALDDALQVLGERHEFEEWQETLSTFLINLAAAPAAESSRFASMSRPVFEVTEKQSRQLVQFAKTGNEA
;
A
#
# COMPACT_ATOMS: atom_id res chain seq x y z
N MET A 1 12.06 16.01 -37.20
CA MET A 1 12.12 16.74 -35.91
C MET A 1 11.84 15.76 -34.80
N ALA A 2 12.78 15.58 -33.86
CA ALA A 2 12.57 14.72 -32.70
C ALA A 2 11.42 15.29 -31.87
N LYS A 3 10.48 14.44 -31.43
CA LYS A 3 9.40 14.87 -30.54
C LYS A 3 10.02 15.28 -29.20
N ASP A 4 9.57 16.42 -28.67
CA ASP A 4 9.93 16.86 -27.33
C ASP A 4 9.41 15.84 -26.28
N ASN A 5 10.18 15.64 -25.22
CA ASN A 5 9.86 14.71 -24.12
C ASN A 5 8.46 14.99 -23.53
N ALA A 6 8.05 16.26 -23.49
CA ALA A 6 6.72 16.65 -23.05
C ALA A 6 5.61 16.10 -23.95
N GLN A 7 5.83 16.04 -25.27
CA GLN A 7 4.88 15.52 -26.24
C GLN A 7 4.75 14.00 -26.15
N ILE A 8 5.88 13.30 -25.96
CA ILE A 8 5.89 11.84 -25.74
C ILE A 8 5.11 11.46 -24.47
N GLN A 9 5.30 12.20 -23.38
CA GLN A 9 4.59 11.92 -22.12
C GLN A 9 3.09 12.20 -22.23
N ARG A 10 2.67 13.25 -22.94
CA ARG A 10 1.24 13.51 -23.20
C ARG A 10 0.60 12.40 -24.03
N GLU A 11 1.25 11.99 -25.12
CA GLU A 11 0.76 10.88 -25.96
C GLU A 11 0.65 9.57 -25.16
N LYS A 12 1.62 9.28 -24.28
CA LYS A 12 1.59 8.10 -23.40
C LYS A 12 0.38 8.13 -22.46
N ARG A 13 0.13 9.27 -21.78
CA ARG A 13 -1.03 9.43 -20.88
C ARG A 13 -2.36 9.33 -21.63
N ALA A 14 -2.45 9.90 -22.83
CA ALA A 14 -3.68 9.83 -23.63
C ALA A 14 -4.01 8.38 -24.05
N LYS A 15 -3.01 7.62 -24.47
CA LYS A 15 -3.16 6.20 -24.81
C LYS A 15 -3.54 5.36 -23.59
N GLU A 16 -2.88 5.60 -22.45
CA GLU A 16 -3.20 4.91 -21.19
C GLU A 16 -4.63 5.20 -20.74
N LYS A 17 -5.07 6.46 -20.78
CA LYS A 17 -6.45 6.83 -20.46
C LYS A 17 -7.47 6.16 -21.38
N ALA A 18 -7.23 6.17 -22.69
CA ALA A 18 -8.13 5.54 -23.66
C ALA A 18 -8.24 4.02 -23.45
N LEU A 19 -7.14 3.37 -23.03
CA LEU A 19 -7.15 1.95 -22.68
C LEU A 19 -8.00 1.70 -21.43
N LEU A 20 -7.77 2.48 -20.36
CA LEU A 20 -8.51 2.39 -19.10
C LEU A 20 -10.02 2.60 -19.32
N ASP A 21 -10.40 3.63 -20.07
CA ASP A 21 -11.79 3.93 -20.41
C ASP A 21 -12.42 2.76 -21.19
N ARG A 22 -11.68 2.12 -22.11
CA ARG A 22 -12.17 0.97 -22.90
C ARG A 22 -12.42 -0.28 -22.05
N ILE A 23 -11.60 -0.52 -21.04
CA ILE A 23 -11.74 -1.70 -20.16
C ILE A 23 -12.59 -1.40 -18.91
N GLY A 24 -13.14 -0.19 -18.79
CA GLY A 24 -13.92 0.24 -17.63
C GLY A 24 -13.11 0.26 -16.32
N ALA A 25 -11.78 0.44 -16.41
CA ALA A 25 -10.90 0.46 -15.26
C ALA A 25 -10.47 1.89 -14.93
N GLU A 26 -10.18 2.12 -13.65
CA GLU A 26 -9.57 3.37 -13.18
C GLU A 26 -8.17 3.06 -12.67
N LYS A 27 -7.18 3.85 -13.10
CA LYS A 27 -5.83 3.74 -12.55
C LYS A 27 -5.81 4.36 -11.16
N ARG A 28 -5.61 3.53 -10.15
CA ARG A 28 -5.34 3.95 -8.78
C ARG A 28 -3.89 3.65 -8.43
N THR A 29 -3.23 4.59 -7.77
CA THR A 29 -1.88 4.40 -7.23
C THR A 29 -1.98 4.07 -5.76
N LEU A 30 -1.29 3.00 -5.33
CA LEU A 30 -1.21 2.61 -3.93
C LEU A 30 0.22 2.83 -3.43
N ILE A 31 0.37 3.53 -2.31
CA ILE A 31 1.66 3.62 -1.60
C ILE A 31 1.77 2.37 -0.73
N VAL A 32 2.79 1.55 -0.98
CA VAL A 32 3.01 0.30 -0.26
C VAL A 32 4.03 0.55 0.87
N SER A 33 3.57 0.49 2.12
CA SER A 33 4.46 0.51 3.29
C SER A 33 5.17 -0.83 3.45
N LYS A 34 6.26 -0.91 4.22
CA LYS A 34 6.97 -2.18 4.43
C LYS A 34 6.06 -3.28 5.00
N ALA A 35 5.22 -2.94 5.97
CA ALA A 35 4.27 -3.89 6.54
C ALA A 35 3.24 -4.40 5.52
N LEU A 36 2.81 -3.55 4.57
CA LEU A 36 1.90 -3.97 3.51
C LEU A 36 2.62 -4.83 2.46
N ASP A 37 3.86 -4.47 2.11
CA ASP A 37 4.74 -5.25 1.23
C ASP A 37 4.94 -6.68 1.76
N ASP A 38 5.31 -6.80 3.05
CA ASP A 38 5.45 -8.10 3.73
C ASP A 38 4.14 -8.90 3.74
N ALA A 39 3.02 -8.23 4.00
CA ALA A 39 1.71 -8.89 3.98
C ALA A 39 1.33 -9.38 2.57
N LEU A 40 1.61 -8.59 1.53
CA LEU A 40 1.36 -8.96 0.13
C LEU A 40 2.23 -10.15 -0.28
N GLN A 41 3.49 -10.18 0.14
CA GLN A 41 4.38 -11.32 -0.10
C GLN A 41 3.84 -12.59 0.57
N VAL A 42 3.51 -12.53 1.87
CA VAL A 42 2.99 -13.69 2.61
C VAL A 42 1.69 -14.22 2.00
N LEU A 43 0.78 -13.33 1.60
CA LEU A 43 -0.48 -13.73 0.99
C LEU A 43 -0.29 -14.23 -0.44
N GLY A 44 0.62 -13.62 -1.21
CA GLY A 44 0.96 -14.06 -2.56
C GLY A 44 1.55 -15.46 -2.56
N GLU A 45 2.56 -15.71 -1.74
CA GLU A 45 3.19 -17.04 -1.61
C GLU A 45 2.20 -18.09 -1.11
N ARG A 46 1.33 -17.75 -0.15
CA ARG A 46 0.34 -18.69 0.39
C ARG A 46 -0.71 -19.13 -0.64
N HIS A 47 -1.03 -18.26 -1.59
CA HIS A 47 -2.11 -18.47 -2.55
C HIS A 47 -1.63 -18.51 -4.00
N GLU A 48 -0.32 -18.65 -4.21
CA GLU A 48 0.34 -18.82 -5.51
C GLU A 48 0.09 -17.66 -6.50
N PHE A 49 -0.03 -16.43 -5.99
CA PHE A 49 -0.10 -15.23 -6.84
C PHE A 49 1.28 -14.71 -7.19
N GLU A 50 1.51 -14.44 -8.48
CA GLU A 50 2.79 -13.90 -8.97
C GLU A 50 2.86 -12.37 -8.85
N GLU A 51 1.73 -11.67 -8.98
CA GLU A 51 1.65 -10.21 -8.93
C GLU A 51 0.89 -9.71 -7.70
N TRP A 52 1.46 -8.71 -7.01
CA TRP A 52 0.82 -8.17 -5.79
C TRP A 52 -0.53 -7.52 -6.06
N GLN A 53 -0.75 -6.97 -7.26
CA GLN A 53 -2.04 -6.40 -7.68
C GLN A 53 -3.11 -7.49 -7.76
N GLU A 54 -2.75 -8.70 -8.23
CA GLU A 54 -3.66 -9.85 -8.30
C GLU A 54 -4.02 -10.32 -6.90
N THR A 55 -3.02 -10.45 -6.02
CA THR A 55 -3.23 -10.73 -4.59
C THR A 55 -4.23 -9.74 -4.00
N LEU A 56 -3.91 -8.44 -4.07
CA LEU A 56 -4.72 -7.40 -3.44
C LEU A 56 -6.14 -7.36 -3.99
N SER A 57 -6.30 -7.37 -5.32
CA SER A 57 -7.61 -7.27 -5.96
C SER A 57 -8.49 -8.48 -5.63
N THR A 58 -7.95 -9.69 -5.71
CA THR A 58 -8.67 -10.92 -5.37
C THR A 58 -9.16 -10.91 -3.93
N PHE A 59 -8.27 -10.56 -2.98
CA PHE A 59 -8.65 -10.49 -1.57
C PHE A 59 -9.71 -9.42 -1.28
N LEU A 60 -9.56 -8.21 -1.84
CA LEU A 60 -10.52 -7.13 -1.59
C LEU A 60 -11.91 -7.43 -2.19
N ILE A 61 -11.95 -8.00 -3.40
CA ILE A 61 -13.21 -8.37 -4.05
C ILE A 61 -13.93 -9.45 -3.23
N ASN A 62 -13.20 -10.51 -2.84
CA ASN A 62 -13.79 -11.61 -2.07
C ASN A 62 -14.22 -11.17 -0.67
N LEU A 63 -13.41 -10.33 0.00
CA LEU A 63 -13.76 -9.78 1.31
C LEU A 63 -15.00 -8.88 1.26
N ALA A 64 -15.18 -8.12 0.18
CA ALA A 64 -16.37 -7.29 -0.03
C ALA A 64 -17.62 -8.12 -0.35
N ALA A 65 -17.45 -9.28 -1.01
CA ALA A 65 -18.54 -10.21 -1.31
C ALA A 65 -18.92 -11.09 -0.10
N ALA A 66 -18.04 -11.24 0.88
CA ALA A 66 -18.27 -12.06 2.07
C ALA A 66 -19.36 -11.47 2.98
N PRO A 67 -20.08 -12.31 3.76
CA PRO A 67 -21.00 -11.83 4.78
C PRO A 67 -20.31 -10.88 5.77
N ALA A 68 -21.05 -9.89 6.25
CA ALA A 68 -20.50 -8.86 7.15
C ALA A 68 -19.82 -9.44 8.41
N ALA A 69 -20.30 -10.57 8.94
CA ALA A 69 -19.72 -11.23 10.10
C ALA A 69 -18.35 -11.89 9.83
N GLU A 70 -18.08 -12.26 8.58
CA GLU A 70 -16.79 -12.82 8.17
C GLU A 70 -15.80 -11.68 7.88
N SER A 71 -16.25 -10.66 7.14
CA SER A 71 -15.41 -9.52 6.79
C SER A 71 -15.08 -8.61 7.98
N SER A 72 -15.97 -8.52 8.98
CA SER A 72 -15.75 -7.71 10.19
C SER A 72 -14.50 -8.10 10.97
N ARG A 73 -14.06 -9.36 10.88
CA ARG A 73 -12.85 -9.86 11.55
C ARG A 73 -11.58 -9.18 11.04
N PHE A 74 -11.60 -8.69 9.81
CA PHE A 74 -10.48 -8.02 9.17
C PHE A 74 -10.59 -6.49 9.25
N ALA A 75 -11.69 -5.96 9.80
CA ALA A 75 -11.93 -4.52 9.96
C ALA A 75 -11.28 -3.92 11.22
N SER A 76 -10.60 -4.73 12.04
CA SER A 76 -9.84 -4.20 13.17
C SER A 76 -8.64 -3.42 12.64
N MET A 77 -8.60 -2.10 12.89
CA MET A 77 -7.43 -1.29 12.57
C MET A 77 -6.19 -1.93 13.19
N SER A 78 -5.23 -2.30 12.35
CA SER A 78 -3.87 -2.58 12.81
C SER A 78 -3.40 -1.33 13.53
N ARG A 79 -3.30 -1.42 14.86
CA ARG A 79 -2.56 -0.41 15.62
C ARG A 79 -1.10 -0.76 15.38
N PRO A 80 -0.34 0.03 14.61
CA PRO A 80 1.09 -0.22 14.51
C PRO A 80 1.63 -0.26 15.94
N VAL A 81 2.18 -1.42 16.32
CA VAL A 81 2.89 -1.54 17.59
C VAL A 81 4.11 -0.67 17.43
N PHE A 82 4.11 0.49 18.10
CA PHE A 82 5.28 1.33 18.14
C PHE A 82 6.31 0.65 19.03
N GLU A 83 7.24 -0.09 18.44
CA GLU A 83 8.41 -0.58 19.16
C GLU A 83 9.41 0.57 19.30
N VAL A 84 9.62 1.00 20.55
CA VAL A 84 10.63 2.00 20.89
C VAL A 84 12.00 1.41 20.59
N THR A 85 12.71 1.97 19.62
CA THR A 85 14.10 1.57 19.35
C THR A 85 14.99 1.88 20.56
N GLU A 86 16.10 1.17 20.74
CA GLU A 86 17.03 1.42 21.86
C GLU A 86 17.52 2.88 21.88
N LYS A 87 17.71 3.49 20.70
CA LYS A 87 18.06 4.91 20.57
C LYS A 87 16.97 5.81 21.13
N GLN A 88 15.71 5.58 20.75
CA GLN A 88 14.57 6.36 21.26
C GLN A 88 14.38 6.13 22.78
N SER A 89 14.61 4.91 23.27
CA SER A 89 14.58 4.61 24.70
C SER A 89 15.62 5.43 25.47
N ARG A 90 16.87 5.49 24.98
CA ARG A 90 17.93 6.32 25.57
C ARG A 90 17.59 7.81 25.55
N GLN A 91 16.99 8.30 24.46
CA GLN A 91 16.54 9.70 24.34
C GLN A 91 15.42 10.03 25.34
N LEU A 92 14.44 9.13 25.51
CA LEU A 92 13.37 9.29 26.50
C LEU A 92 13.91 9.27 27.94
N VAL A 93 14.88 8.40 28.23
CA VAL A 93 15.54 8.36 29.55
C VAL A 93 16.35 9.64 29.82
N GLN A 94 17.03 10.19 28.81
CA GLN A 94 17.73 11.47 28.94
C GLN A 94 16.73 12.62 29.13
N PHE A 95 15.67 12.66 28.33
CA PHE A 95 14.60 13.64 28.45
C PHE A 95 13.96 13.63 29.84
N ALA A 96 13.67 12.44 30.41
CA ALA A 96 13.11 12.34 31.75
C ALA A 96 14.03 12.88 32.86
N LYS A 97 15.35 12.91 32.63
CA LYS A 97 16.33 13.45 33.57
C LYS A 97 16.51 14.96 33.45
N THR A 98 16.34 15.53 32.26
CA THR A 98 16.72 16.92 31.97
C THR A 98 15.55 17.83 31.63
N GLY A 99 14.41 17.28 31.23
CA GLY A 99 13.19 18.02 30.83
C GLY A 99 13.32 18.83 29.54
N ASN A 100 14.40 18.69 28.77
CA ASN A 100 14.68 19.52 27.60
C ASN A 100 14.53 18.75 26.28
N GLU A 101 13.71 19.27 25.37
CA GLU A 101 13.63 18.86 23.96
C GLU A 101 14.76 19.58 23.20
N ALA A 102 15.91 18.93 23.01
CA ALA A 102 16.97 19.41 22.11
C ALA A 102 17.71 18.24 21.45
#